data_AF-A0A6G0XN89-F1
#
_entry.id   AF-A0A6G0XN89-F1
#
_cell.length_a   1.000
_cell.length_b   1.000
_cell.length_c   1.000
_cell.angle_alpha   90.00
_cell.angle_beta   90.00
_cell.angle_gamma   90.00
#
_symmetry.space_group_name_H-M   'P 1'
#
loop_
_entity.id
_entity.type
_entity.pdbx_description
1 polymer ?
#
loop_
_entity_poly.entity_id
_entity_poly.type
_entity_poly.pdbx_seq_one_letter_code
_entity_poly.pdbx_strand_id
1 'polypeptide(L)'
;MSTFCDRILKSGGEKLSDEQVEEYLEKVVQVFSYLTDKDLFAEIYRNQLAKRLLNQRSSSDDAEVLMISKLKLRCGAQFTGKMEGMLNDLAIGGDHQAEFEAFQKNHQGPIEFGVQVLTTGHWPSYQPLQINLPPQMVKCMSLFKTYYDSKTSHRRLQWVHSLGNATVRATYANNKWYDLQVTTLQAVALLLFNTDETLTFEHLQESLNVSADIVKRILHSLSCGKFKLVKKTPENKNIATTDTFQANLTFASPMRKLRIPMASLEESHNPKHVEEDRSIAIEAAIVRIMKARKTLQHQQLISEVLSQLAFFRPNPKLIKRRIEALIDREYLERDPDSTTTYRYLA
;
A
#
# COMPACT_ATOMS: atom_id res chain seq x y z
N MET A 1 5.95 -11.61 -14.71
CA MET A 1 6.79 -10.46 -15.14
C MET A 1 7.01 -9.44 -14.02
N SER A 2 5.96 -8.84 -13.43
CA SER A 2 6.13 -7.86 -12.33
C SER A 2 7.01 -8.37 -11.18
N THR A 3 6.78 -9.62 -10.73
CA THR A 3 7.59 -10.25 -9.67
C THR A 3 9.07 -10.38 -10.01
N PHE A 4 9.41 -10.53 -11.29
CA PHE A 4 10.81 -10.54 -11.72
C PHE A 4 11.43 -9.15 -11.57
N CYS A 5 10.71 -8.09 -11.98
CA CYS A 5 11.12 -6.71 -11.76
C CYS A 5 11.32 -6.40 -10.26
N ASP A 6 10.37 -6.82 -9.41
CA ASP A 6 10.50 -6.63 -7.96
C ASP A 6 11.74 -7.31 -7.38
N ARG A 7 12.14 -8.46 -7.93
CA ARG A 7 13.32 -9.19 -7.46
C ARG A 7 14.63 -8.50 -7.84
N ILE A 8 14.74 -7.93 -9.04
CA ILE A 8 15.97 -7.26 -9.50
C ILE A 8 16.11 -5.83 -8.97
N LEU A 9 14.99 -5.16 -8.65
CA LEU A 9 14.96 -3.78 -8.14
C LEU A 9 15.03 -3.68 -6.61
N LYS A 10 15.22 -4.81 -5.90
CA LYS A 10 15.17 -4.86 -4.43
C LYS A 10 16.55 -5.10 -3.84
N SER A 11 16.92 -4.36 -2.81
CA SER A 11 18.24 -4.41 -2.15
C SER A 11 18.62 -5.77 -1.51
N GLY A 12 17.63 -6.63 -1.27
CA GLY A 12 17.82 -8.03 -0.82
C GLY A 12 17.45 -9.07 -1.87
N GLY A 13 17.35 -8.66 -3.14
CA GLY A 13 16.98 -9.48 -4.27
C GLY A 13 18.18 -10.09 -4.99
N GLU A 14 18.12 -10.12 -6.32
CA GLU A 14 19.24 -10.61 -7.14
C GLU A 14 20.40 -9.61 -7.11
N LYS A 15 21.62 -10.11 -6.88
CA LYS A 15 22.84 -9.30 -6.91
C LYS A 15 23.29 -9.17 -8.36
N LEU A 16 22.90 -8.07 -8.99
CA LEU A 16 23.22 -7.73 -10.38
C LEU A 16 24.01 -6.41 -10.40
N SER A 17 24.85 -6.22 -11.42
CA SER A 17 25.42 -4.90 -11.69
C SER A 17 24.38 -3.96 -12.28
N ASP A 18 24.64 -2.65 -12.24
CA ASP A 18 23.72 -1.64 -12.77
C ASP A 18 23.48 -1.85 -14.28
N GLU A 19 24.52 -2.25 -15.04
CA GLU A 19 24.39 -2.55 -16.47
C GLU A 19 23.49 -3.76 -16.72
N GLN A 20 23.61 -4.81 -15.89
CA GLN A 20 22.76 -5.99 -15.99
C GLN A 20 21.31 -5.66 -15.65
N VAL A 21 21.09 -4.84 -14.61
CA VAL A 21 19.75 -4.37 -14.25
C VAL A 21 19.12 -3.64 -15.44
N GLU A 22 19.82 -2.67 -16.03
CA GLU A 22 19.32 -1.93 -17.19
C GLU A 22 18.98 -2.86 -18.37
N GLU A 23 19.85 -3.81 -18.70
CA GLU A 23 19.61 -4.78 -19.77
C GLU A 23 18.34 -5.62 -19.51
N TYR A 24 18.15 -6.08 -18.27
CA TYR A 24 16.96 -6.83 -17.90
C TYR A 24 15.69 -5.98 -17.94
N LEU A 25 15.74 -4.72 -17.50
CA LEU A 25 14.59 -3.82 -17.57
C LEU A 25 14.17 -3.58 -19.03
N GLU A 26 15.12 -3.44 -19.95
CA GLU A 26 14.83 -3.32 -21.39
C GLU A 26 14.12 -4.57 -21.94
N LYS A 27 14.66 -5.77 -21.62
CA LYS A 27 14.05 -7.05 -22.02
C LYS A 27 12.64 -7.21 -21.46
N VAL A 28 12.42 -6.83 -20.20
CA VAL A 28 11.09 -6.86 -19.57
C VAL A 28 10.12 -5.96 -20.33
N VAL A 29 10.54 -4.74 -20.67
CA VAL A 29 9.69 -3.76 -21.36
C VAL A 29 9.38 -4.22 -22.79
N GLN A 30 10.31 -4.92 -23.44
CA GLN A 30 10.07 -5.57 -24.73
C GLN A 30 8.99 -6.66 -24.61
N VAL A 31 9.09 -7.55 -23.63
CA VAL A 31 8.08 -8.60 -23.38
C VAL A 31 6.73 -8.00 -22.99
N PHE A 32 6.74 -6.94 -22.17
CA PHE A 32 5.54 -6.21 -21.74
C PHE A 32 4.70 -5.70 -22.92
N SER A 33 5.34 -5.34 -24.03
CA SER A 33 4.61 -4.83 -25.20
C SER A 33 3.62 -5.85 -25.79
N TYR A 34 3.91 -7.15 -25.64
CA TYR A 34 3.06 -8.25 -26.10
C TYR A 34 1.95 -8.64 -25.11
N LEU A 35 1.94 -8.06 -23.89
CA LEU A 35 0.89 -8.36 -22.93
C LEU A 35 -0.43 -7.70 -23.32
N THR A 36 -1.53 -8.44 -23.17
CA THR A 36 -2.88 -7.93 -23.35
C THR A 36 -3.39 -7.23 -22.09
N ASP A 37 -3.31 -7.86 -20.92
CA ASP A 37 -3.79 -7.32 -19.63
C ASP A 37 -2.72 -6.46 -18.94
N LYS A 38 -2.39 -5.32 -19.56
CA LYS A 38 -1.33 -4.42 -19.06
C LYS A 38 -1.73 -3.68 -17.78
N ASP A 39 -3.03 -3.52 -17.54
CA ASP A 39 -3.62 -2.95 -16.33
C ASP A 39 -3.36 -3.81 -15.10
N LEU A 40 -3.49 -5.12 -15.24
CA LEU A 40 -3.15 -6.07 -14.19
C LEU A 40 -1.65 -5.99 -13.84
N PHE A 41 -0.78 -5.90 -14.84
CA PHE A 41 0.64 -5.67 -14.60
C PHE A 41 0.87 -4.35 -13.84
N ALA A 42 0.25 -3.25 -14.28
CA ALA A 42 0.38 -1.95 -13.63
C ALA A 42 0.01 -2.02 -12.15
N GLU A 43 -1.12 -2.65 -11.84
CA GLU A 43 -1.61 -2.71 -10.46
C GLU A 43 -0.69 -3.53 -9.56
N ILE A 44 -0.22 -4.68 -10.05
CA ILE A 44 0.72 -5.52 -9.31
C ILE A 44 2.05 -4.79 -9.12
N TYR A 45 2.57 -4.18 -10.18
CA TYR A 45 3.84 -3.47 -10.15
C TYR A 45 3.79 -2.26 -9.22
N ARG A 46 2.70 -1.48 -9.27
CA ARG A 46 2.46 -0.34 -8.38
C ARG A 46 2.42 -0.75 -6.91
N ASN A 47 1.77 -1.87 -6.59
CA ASN A 47 1.77 -2.43 -5.23
C ASN A 47 3.16 -2.87 -4.76
N GLN A 48 3.95 -3.47 -5.66
CA GLN A 48 5.32 -3.88 -5.38
C GLN A 48 6.26 -2.67 -5.20
N LEU A 49 6.15 -1.69 -6.09
CA LEU A 49 6.86 -0.41 -6.02
C LEU A 49 6.56 0.28 -4.69
N ALA A 50 5.29 0.41 -4.31
CA ALA A 50 4.91 1.04 -3.04
C ALA A 50 5.59 0.37 -1.84
N LYS A 51 5.65 -0.97 -1.84
CA LYS A 51 6.34 -1.74 -0.79
C LYS A 51 7.85 -1.50 -0.80
N ARG A 52 8.50 -1.37 -1.96
CA ARG A 52 9.95 -1.08 -2.03
C ARG A 52 10.23 0.33 -1.53
N LEU A 53 9.47 1.31 -2.02
CA LEU A 53 9.57 2.72 -1.66
C LEU A 53 9.38 2.97 -0.16
N LEU A 54 8.23 2.57 0.41
CA LEU A 54 7.92 2.85 1.82
C LEU A 54 8.80 2.09 2.82
N ASN A 55 9.36 0.95 2.41
CA ASN A 55 10.26 0.16 3.28
C ASN A 55 11.74 0.44 3.02
N GLN A 56 12.08 1.39 2.14
CA GLN A 56 13.45 1.69 1.70
C GLN A 56 14.20 0.42 1.27
N ARG A 57 13.55 -0.37 0.42
CA ARG A 57 14.04 -1.66 -0.07
C ARG A 57 14.39 -1.66 -1.55
N SER A 58 14.38 -0.51 -2.21
CA SER A 58 14.90 -0.37 -3.57
C SER A 58 16.42 -0.56 -3.57
N SER A 59 16.95 -1.20 -4.61
CA SER A 59 18.40 -1.35 -4.81
C SER A 59 19.04 -0.05 -5.30
N SER A 60 18.32 0.69 -6.15
CA SER A 60 18.73 1.99 -6.69
C SER A 60 17.48 2.80 -7.04
N ASP A 61 17.44 4.07 -6.60
CA ASP A 61 16.34 4.99 -6.92
C ASP A 61 16.35 5.35 -8.41
N ASP A 62 17.53 5.48 -9.01
CA ASP A 62 17.71 5.72 -10.45
C ASP A 62 17.13 4.57 -11.29
N ALA A 63 17.29 3.32 -10.82
CA ALA A 63 16.73 2.16 -11.49
C ALA A 63 15.19 2.12 -11.45
N GLU A 64 14.57 2.61 -10.36
CA GLU A 64 13.11 2.73 -10.25
C GLU A 64 12.59 3.79 -11.23
N VAL A 65 13.24 4.95 -11.29
CA VAL A 65 12.94 6.04 -12.24
C VAL A 65 13.11 5.55 -13.68
N LEU A 66 14.19 4.81 -13.97
CA LEU A 66 14.48 4.26 -15.29
C LEU A 66 13.38 3.29 -15.74
N MET A 67 12.97 2.35 -14.88
CA MET A 67 11.91 1.39 -15.22
C MET A 67 10.59 2.09 -15.55
N ILE A 68 10.19 3.08 -14.74
CA ILE A 68 8.97 3.86 -14.99
C ILE A 68 9.10 4.66 -16.29
N SER A 69 10.26 5.25 -16.57
CA SER A 69 10.52 5.98 -17.81
C SER A 69 10.40 5.07 -19.05
N LYS A 70 10.93 3.85 -18.99
CA LYS A 70 10.80 2.86 -20.07
C LYS A 70 9.34 2.41 -20.26
N LEU A 71 8.59 2.21 -19.17
CA LEU A 71 7.15 1.91 -19.25
C LEU A 71 6.35 3.07 -19.87
N LYS A 72 6.68 4.32 -19.51
CA LYS A 72 6.07 5.53 -20.05
C LYS A 72 6.28 5.65 -21.56
N LEU A 73 7.49 5.34 -22.04
CA LEU A 73 7.79 5.34 -23.47
C LEU A 73 6.91 4.36 -24.25
N ARG A 74 6.56 3.21 -23.67
CA ARG A 74 5.76 2.16 -24.35
C ARG A 74 4.26 2.31 -24.18
N CYS A 75 3.78 2.88 -23.08
CA CYS A 75 2.34 2.91 -22.74
C CYS A 75 1.78 4.32 -22.49
N GLY A 76 2.61 5.35 -22.57
CA GLY A 76 2.22 6.74 -22.39
C GLY A 76 2.10 7.17 -20.93
N ALA A 77 1.99 8.48 -20.73
CA ALA A 77 1.98 9.11 -19.40
C ALA A 77 0.78 8.72 -18.53
N GLN A 78 -0.37 8.42 -19.15
CA GLN A 78 -1.55 8.00 -18.38
C GLN A 78 -1.32 6.67 -17.65
N PHE A 79 -0.53 5.77 -18.23
CA PHE A 79 -0.21 4.49 -17.63
C PHE A 79 0.69 4.64 -16.39
N THR A 80 1.69 5.51 -16.49
CA THR A 80 2.71 5.68 -15.45
C THR A 80 2.39 6.74 -14.42
N GLY A 81 1.40 7.61 -14.67
CA GLY A 81 1.11 8.79 -13.85
C GLY A 81 0.99 8.51 -12.35
N LYS A 82 0.33 7.41 -11.94
CA LYS A 82 0.23 7.02 -10.52
C LYS A 82 1.60 6.67 -9.92
N MET A 83 2.44 5.93 -10.65
CA MET A 83 3.79 5.53 -10.20
C MET A 83 4.76 6.70 -10.19
N GLU A 84 4.69 7.60 -11.19
CA GLU A 84 5.43 8.87 -11.20
C GLU A 84 5.03 9.74 -10.01
N GLY A 85 3.73 9.82 -9.70
CA GLY A 85 3.22 10.52 -8.52
C GLY A 85 3.77 9.95 -7.20
N MET A 86 3.92 8.63 -7.10
CA MET A 86 4.54 8.01 -5.91
C MET A 86 6.01 8.42 -5.74
N LEU A 87 6.79 8.45 -6.83
CA LEU A 87 8.18 8.92 -6.78
C LEU A 87 8.26 10.40 -6.39
N ASN A 88 7.38 11.23 -6.95
CA ASN A 88 7.34 12.66 -6.65
C ASN A 88 6.98 12.93 -5.18
N ASP A 89 6.02 12.19 -4.62
CA ASP A 89 5.67 12.30 -3.19
C ASP A 89 6.87 12.00 -2.28
N LEU A 90 7.75 11.07 -2.66
CA LEU A 90 8.98 10.79 -1.91
C LEU A 90 10.01 11.90 -2.02
N ALA A 91 10.25 12.38 -3.24
CA ALA A 91 11.24 13.41 -3.51
C ALA A 91 10.91 14.69 -2.73
N ILE A 92 9.64 15.11 -2.75
CA ILE A 92 9.15 16.29 -2.01
C ILE A 92 9.02 15.98 -0.51
N GLY A 93 8.78 14.72 -0.14
CA GLY A 93 8.64 14.29 1.25
C GLY A 93 9.87 14.57 2.12
N GLY A 94 11.08 14.53 1.53
CA GLY A 94 12.32 14.86 2.24
C GLY A 94 12.36 16.31 2.75
N ASP A 95 11.96 17.25 1.90
CA ASP A 95 11.94 18.68 2.24
C ASP A 95 10.90 18.96 3.34
N HIS A 96 9.70 18.38 3.21
CA HIS A 96 8.66 18.50 4.24
C HIS A 96 9.09 17.92 5.58
N GLN A 97 9.80 16.79 5.56
CA GLN A 97 10.31 16.16 6.78
C GLN A 97 11.33 17.07 7.47
N ALA A 98 12.28 17.65 6.73
CA ALA A 98 13.27 18.57 7.28
C ALA A 98 12.63 19.84 7.89
N GLU A 99 11.62 20.41 7.22
CA GLU A 99 10.86 21.54 7.75
C GLU A 99 10.10 21.17 9.04
N PHE A 100 9.48 19.99 9.07
CA PHE A 100 8.75 19.52 10.23
C PHE A 100 9.67 19.24 11.41
N GLU A 101 10.86 18.67 11.19
CA GLU A 101 11.86 18.47 12.25
C GLU A 101 12.30 19.79 12.88
N ALA A 102 12.49 20.85 12.08
CA ALA A 102 12.77 22.19 12.59
C ALA A 102 11.60 22.74 13.41
N PHE A 103 10.36 22.56 12.94
CA PHE A 103 9.16 22.92 13.69
C PHE A 103 9.07 22.16 15.02
N GLN A 104 9.34 20.85 15.01
CA GLN A 104 9.26 19.97 16.18
C GLN A 104 10.28 20.35 17.26
N LYS A 105 11.50 20.76 16.88
CA LYS A 105 12.54 21.23 17.82
C LYS A 105 12.06 22.44 18.63
N ASN A 106 11.35 23.38 18.00
CA ASN A 106 10.82 24.57 18.67
C ASN A 106 9.63 24.25 19.60
N HIS A 107 8.93 23.14 19.38
CA HIS A 107 7.72 22.75 20.12
C HIS A 107 7.94 21.57 21.08
N GLN A 108 9.19 21.14 21.27
CA GLN A 108 9.60 20.06 22.19
C GLN A 108 8.73 18.79 22.06
N GLY A 109 8.78 18.18 20.88
CA GLY A 109 8.13 16.88 20.63
C GLY A 109 8.58 15.80 21.64
N PRO A 110 7.69 14.91 22.10
CA PRO A 110 7.99 13.95 23.17
C PRO A 110 8.91 12.81 22.74
N ILE A 111 8.96 12.50 21.43
CA ILE A 111 9.81 11.48 20.82
C ILE A 111 10.26 11.97 19.43
N GLU A 112 11.36 11.42 18.92
CA GLU A 112 11.74 11.59 17.51
C GLU A 112 10.61 11.06 16.61
N PHE A 113 10.16 11.88 15.67
CA PHE A 113 8.96 11.58 14.88
C PHE A 113 9.12 12.09 13.45
N GLY A 114 9.01 11.17 12.49
CA GLY A 114 8.97 11.48 11.07
C GLY A 114 7.63 11.11 10.45
N VAL A 115 7.22 11.89 9.45
CA VAL A 115 5.96 11.71 8.76
C VAL A 115 6.19 11.79 7.27
N GLN A 116 5.65 10.80 6.56
CA GLN A 116 5.67 10.77 5.11
C GLN A 116 4.25 10.96 4.60
N VAL A 117 4.04 12.03 3.83
CA VAL A 117 2.73 12.38 3.28
C VAL A 117 2.60 11.79 1.88
N LEU A 118 1.55 11.00 1.66
CA LEU A 118 1.30 10.28 0.42
C LEU A 118 0.02 10.81 -0.24
N THR A 119 0.07 11.07 -1.55
CA THR A 119 -1.09 11.57 -2.30
C THR A 119 -2.08 10.43 -2.59
N THR A 120 -3.30 10.56 -2.06
CA THR A 120 -4.38 9.59 -2.33
C THR A 120 -4.65 9.51 -3.84
N GLY A 121 -4.74 8.29 -4.38
CA GLY A 121 -4.97 8.02 -5.81
C GLY A 121 -3.71 7.65 -6.59
N HIS A 122 -2.51 8.07 -6.14
CA HIS A 122 -1.24 7.57 -6.66
C HIS A 122 -0.87 6.22 -6.00
N TRP A 123 -0.96 6.20 -4.67
CA TRP A 123 -0.60 5.04 -3.85
C TRP A 123 -1.71 3.99 -3.80
N PRO A 124 -1.37 2.73 -3.48
CA PRO A 124 -2.37 1.69 -3.21
C PRO A 124 -3.38 2.12 -2.14
N SER A 125 -4.59 1.58 -2.23
CA SER A 125 -5.61 1.83 -1.22
C SER A 125 -5.25 1.05 0.04
N TYR A 126 -4.92 1.77 1.10
CA TYR A 126 -4.64 1.19 2.41
C TYR A 126 -5.86 1.35 3.32
N GLN A 127 -6.20 0.29 4.06
CA GLN A 127 -7.29 0.36 5.01
C GLN A 127 -6.82 1.04 6.30
N PRO A 128 -7.42 2.17 6.70
CA PRO A 128 -7.08 2.82 7.95
C PRO A 128 -7.43 1.89 9.12
N LEU A 129 -6.45 1.64 9.98
CA LEU A 129 -6.63 0.86 11.18
C LEU A 129 -6.87 1.80 12.36
N GLN A 130 -7.98 1.61 13.08
CA GLN A 130 -8.14 2.20 14.40
C GLN A 130 -7.27 1.41 15.37
N ILE A 131 -6.38 2.10 16.08
CA ILE A 131 -5.51 1.52 17.11
C ILE A 131 -5.37 2.53 18.24
N ASN A 132 -5.37 2.06 19.48
CA ASN A 132 -5.12 2.91 20.64
C ASN A 132 -3.63 3.22 20.72
N LEU A 133 -3.26 4.47 20.44
CA LEU A 133 -1.88 4.92 20.49
C LEU A 133 -1.52 5.47 21.88
N PRO A 134 -0.28 5.28 22.34
CA PRO A 134 0.23 5.93 23.55
C PRO A 134 0.12 7.46 23.46
N PRO A 135 -0.09 8.16 24.58
CA PRO A 135 -0.25 9.62 24.62
C PRO A 135 0.88 10.39 23.92
N GLN A 136 2.12 9.91 24.02
CA GLN A 136 3.29 10.51 23.38
C GLN A 136 3.18 10.51 21.85
N MET A 137 2.70 9.39 21.27
CA MET A 137 2.51 9.27 19.82
C MET A 137 1.34 10.13 19.33
N VAL A 138 0.24 10.18 20.12
CA VAL A 138 -0.91 11.07 19.83
C VAL A 138 -0.46 12.53 19.81
N LYS A 139 0.36 12.95 20.78
CA LYS A 139 0.90 14.32 20.83
C LYS A 139 1.75 14.62 19.59
N CYS A 140 2.60 13.70 19.14
CA CYS A 140 3.36 13.86 17.89
C CYS A 140 2.45 14.04 16.67
N MET A 141 1.41 13.22 16.55
CA MET A 141 0.44 13.35 15.45
C MET A 141 -0.32 14.68 15.49
N SER A 142 -0.69 15.18 16.68
CA SER A 142 -1.31 16.49 16.82
C SER A 142 -0.38 17.64 16.44
N LEU A 143 0.91 17.55 16.81
CA LEU A 143 1.91 18.56 16.42
C LEU A 143 2.10 18.59 14.91
N PHE A 144 2.18 17.41 14.28
CA PHE A 144 2.26 17.32 12.83
C PHE A 144 1.01 17.89 12.16
N LYS A 145 -0.18 17.62 12.70
CA LYS A 145 -1.43 18.20 12.18
C LYS A 145 -1.40 19.72 12.23
N THR A 146 -1.01 20.33 13.35
CA THR A 146 -0.89 21.79 13.47
C THR A 146 0.10 22.36 12.46
N TYR A 147 1.26 21.73 12.30
CA TYR A 147 2.23 22.11 11.27
C TYR A 147 1.63 22.02 9.86
N TYR A 148 1.01 20.89 9.51
CA TYR A 148 0.51 20.65 8.16
C TYR A 148 -0.69 21.54 7.79
N ASP A 149 -1.59 21.78 8.74
CA ASP A 149 -2.74 22.69 8.57
C ASP A 149 -2.26 24.15 8.38
N SER A 150 -1.10 24.55 8.95
CA SER A 150 -0.51 25.88 8.70
C SER A 150 0.07 26.04 7.30
N LYS A 151 0.43 24.93 6.64
CA LYS A 151 1.02 24.90 5.31
C LYS A 151 -0.01 24.69 4.21
N THR A 152 -1.15 24.07 4.53
CA THR A 152 -2.17 23.69 3.55
C THR A 152 -3.57 23.97 4.09
N SER A 153 -4.39 24.70 3.32
CA SER A 153 -5.72 25.16 3.77
C SER A 153 -6.89 24.23 3.39
N HIS A 154 -6.68 23.28 2.47
CA HIS A 154 -7.77 22.47 1.88
C HIS A 154 -7.44 20.97 1.78
N ARG A 155 -6.46 20.48 2.54
CA ARG A 155 -6.10 19.06 2.54
C ARG A 155 -6.55 18.40 3.83
N ARG A 156 -6.95 17.14 3.73
CA ARG A 156 -7.28 16.29 4.89
C ARG A 156 -6.29 15.14 4.96
N LEU A 157 -5.70 14.94 6.13
CA LEU A 157 -4.83 13.81 6.41
C LEU A 157 -5.63 12.61 6.93
N GLN A 158 -5.19 11.42 6.56
CA GLN A 158 -5.63 10.15 7.11
C GLN A 158 -4.41 9.30 7.44
N TRP A 159 -4.31 8.84 8.68
CA TRP A 159 -3.18 8.05 9.15
C TRP A 159 -3.32 6.58 8.77
N VAL A 160 -2.23 5.98 8.31
CA VAL A 160 -2.16 4.55 7.93
C VAL A 160 -1.11 3.87 8.80
N HIS A 161 -1.50 3.48 10.01
CA HIS A 161 -0.58 2.91 11.01
C HIS A 161 0.02 1.55 10.62
N SER A 162 -0.60 0.82 9.68
CA SER A 162 -0.09 -0.46 9.17
C SER A 162 1.23 -0.33 8.39
N LEU A 163 1.52 0.87 7.86
CA LEU A 163 2.73 1.16 7.09
C LEU A 163 3.85 1.76 7.95
N GLY A 164 3.53 2.19 9.17
CA GLY A 164 4.47 2.85 10.05
C GLY A 164 5.51 1.89 10.64
N ASN A 165 6.65 2.46 10.99
CA ASN A 165 7.73 1.77 11.70
C ASN A 165 8.20 2.61 12.90
N ALA A 166 8.92 1.97 13.81
CA ALA A 166 9.50 2.61 14.97
C ALA A 166 10.77 1.88 15.41
N THR A 167 11.64 2.62 16.10
CA THR A 167 12.75 2.03 16.85
C THR A 167 12.38 2.05 18.34
N VAL A 168 12.32 0.88 18.96
CA VAL A 168 12.04 0.73 20.40
C VAL A 168 13.29 0.23 21.10
N ARG A 169 13.77 0.96 22.12
CA ARG A 169 14.85 0.48 22.97
C ARG A 169 14.28 -0.43 24.06
N ALA A 170 14.61 -1.71 24.01
CA ALA A 170 14.28 -2.67 25.05
C ALA A 170 15.47 -2.79 26.02
N THR A 171 15.24 -2.42 27.28
CA THR A 171 16.24 -2.47 28.35
C THR A 171 16.01 -3.70 29.22
N TYR A 172 17.09 -4.39 29.56
CA TYR A 172 17.13 -5.61 30.35
C TYR A 172 18.05 -5.41 31.56
N ALA A 173 18.08 -6.42 32.44
CA ALA A 173 18.98 -6.43 33.59
C ALA A 173 20.45 -6.21 33.18
N ASN A 174 21.26 -5.70 34.12
CA ASN A 174 22.68 -5.36 33.92
C ASN A 174 22.93 -4.30 32.83
N ASN A 175 22.02 -3.34 32.65
CA ASN A 175 22.10 -2.28 31.63
C ASN A 175 22.26 -2.81 30.19
N LYS A 176 21.85 -4.06 29.95
CA LYS A 176 21.86 -4.65 28.61
C LYS A 176 20.66 -4.09 27.85
N TRP A 177 20.86 -3.68 26.60
CA TRP A 177 19.77 -3.13 25.80
C TRP A 177 19.87 -3.57 24.34
N TYR A 178 18.71 -3.57 23.68
CA TYR A 178 18.54 -3.86 22.26
C TYR A 178 17.71 -2.75 21.61
N ASP A 179 18.18 -2.23 20.48
CA ASP A 179 17.38 -1.33 19.64
C ASP A 179 16.60 -2.19 18.64
N LEU A 180 15.29 -2.22 18.82
CA LEU A 180 14.34 -3.03 18.05
C LEU A 180 13.75 -2.20 16.92
N GLN A 181 14.04 -2.56 15.68
CA GLN A 181 13.33 -2.06 14.51
C GLN A 181 12.05 -2.87 14.32
N VAL A 182 10.92 -2.22 14.58
CA VAL A 182 9.59 -2.83 14.63
C VAL A 182 8.60 -2.02 13.80
N THR A 183 7.47 -2.61 13.47
CA THR A 183 6.31 -1.86 12.96
C THR A 183 5.70 -1.00 14.07
N THR A 184 4.93 0.03 13.70
CA THR A 184 4.16 0.84 14.66
C THR A 184 3.27 -0.03 15.54
N LEU A 185 2.62 -1.05 14.97
CA LEU A 185 1.72 -1.95 15.70
C LEU A 185 2.46 -2.78 16.76
N GLN A 186 3.63 -3.30 16.40
CA GLN A 186 4.50 -4.01 17.34
C GLN A 186 5.03 -3.07 18.43
N ALA A 187 5.38 -1.83 18.10
CA ALA A 187 5.86 -0.85 19.08
C ALA A 187 4.81 -0.55 20.14
N VAL A 188 3.56 -0.28 19.72
CA VAL A 188 2.44 -0.03 20.64
C VAL A 188 2.20 -1.25 21.53
N ALA A 189 2.20 -2.46 20.97
CA ALA A 189 2.04 -3.69 21.75
C ALA A 189 3.19 -3.91 22.75
N LEU A 190 4.44 -3.64 22.37
CA LEU A 190 5.59 -3.77 23.26
C LEU A 190 5.50 -2.85 24.47
N LEU A 191 4.93 -1.65 24.31
CA LEU A 191 4.78 -0.71 25.43
C LEU A 191 3.81 -1.19 26.51
N LEU A 192 2.87 -2.08 26.17
CA LEU A 192 1.97 -2.73 27.15
C LEU A 192 2.73 -3.68 28.07
N PHE A 193 3.87 -4.21 27.64
CA PHE A 193 4.71 -5.13 28.44
C PHE A 193 5.73 -4.41 29.34
N ASN A 194 5.58 -3.10 29.56
CA ASN A 194 6.40 -2.36 30.53
C ASN A 194 5.96 -2.60 31.99
N THR A 195 4.93 -3.41 32.21
CA THR A 195 4.48 -3.91 33.51
C THR A 195 5.02 -5.34 33.75
N ASP A 196 5.23 -5.74 35.00
CA ASP A 196 5.62 -7.12 35.35
C ASP A 196 4.48 -8.15 35.23
N GLU A 197 3.28 -7.69 34.87
CA GLU A 197 2.07 -8.49 34.77
C GLU A 197 2.07 -9.46 33.57
N THR A 198 1.38 -10.59 33.76
CA THR A 198 1.04 -11.50 32.67
C THR A 198 -0.25 -11.03 32.02
N LEU A 199 -0.21 -10.73 30.73
CA LEU A 199 -1.33 -10.19 29.97
C LEU A 199 -2.06 -11.32 29.22
N THR A 200 -3.39 -11.32 29.26
CA THR A 200 -4.21 -12.22 28.44
C THR A 200 -4.32 -11.69 27.01
N PHE A 201 -4.62 -12.57 26.06
CA PHE A 201 -4.93 -12.15 24.69
C PHE A 201 -6.08 -11.12 24.63
N GLU A 202 -7.14 -11.34 25.42
CA GLU A 202 -8.30 -10.45 25.48
C GLU A 202 -7.91 -9.04 25.95
N HIS A 203 -7.14 -8.94 27.04
CA HIS A 203 -6.66 -7.65 27.54
C HIS A 203 -5.79 -6.91 26.51
N LEU A 204 -4.92 -7.63 25.79
CA LEU A 204 -4.10 -7.06 24.71
C LEU A 204 -4.97 -6.59 23.54
N GLN A 205 -6.01 -7.34 23.19
CA GLN A 205 -6.93 -6.97 22.12
C GLN A 205 -7.71 -5.71 22.47
N GLU A 206 -8.26 -5.62 23.67
CA GLU A 206 -8.98 -4.43 24.16
C GLU A 206 -8.04 -3.21 24.23
N SER A 207 -6.84 -3.40 24.78
CA SER A 207 -5.86 -2.34 24.94
C SER A 207 -5.41 -1.78 23.59
N LEU A 208 -5.20 -2.63 22.58
CA LEU A 208 -4.80 -2.22 21.23
C LEU A 208 -5.97 -1.71 20.39
N ASN A 209 -7.20 -2.18 20.64
CA ASN A 209 -8.41 -1.87 19.87
C ASN A 209 -8.28 -2.24 18.37
N VAL A 210 -7.77 -3.44 18.10
CA VAL A 210 -7.64 -3.99 16.73
C VAL A 210 -8.26 -5.39 16.65
N SER A 211 -8.52 -5.89 15.44
CA SER A 211 -9.12 -7.22 15.27
C SER A 211 -8.23 -8.34 15.81
N ALA A 212 -8.84 -9.43 16.28
CA ALA A 212 -8.13 -10.59 16.81
C ALA A 212 -7.06 -11.14 15.83
N ASP A 213 -7.31 -11.10 14.53
CA ASP A 213 -6.35 -11.56 13.52
C ASP A 213 -5.10 -10.67 13.45
N ILE A 214 -5.24 -9.36 13.64
CA ILE A 214 -4.10 -8.44 13.72
C ILE A 214 -3.32 -8.68 15.01
N VAL A 215 -4.01 -8.82 16.15
CA VAL A 215 -3.37 -9.14 17.44
C VAL A 215 -2.58 -10.44 17.34
N LYS A 216 -3.15 -11.50 16.75
CA LYS A 216 -2.45 -12.77 16.51
C LYS A 216 -1.17 -12.59 15.70
N ARG A 217 -1.20 -11.79 14.63
CA ARG A 217 0.00 -11.51 13.82
C ARG A 217 1.07 -10.74 14.60
N ILE A 218 0.65 -9.73 15.39
CA ILE A 218 1.56 -8.97 16.26
C ILE A 218 2.20 -9.92 17.28
N LEU A 219 1.41 -10.66 18.05
CA LEU A 219 1.91 -11.54 19.11
C LEU A 219 2.75 -12.70 18.57
N HIS A 220 2.36 -13.28 17.42
CA HIS A 220 3.19 -14.28 16.76
C HIS A 220 4.58 -13.73 16.42
N SER A 221 4.66 -12.50 15.89
CA SER A 221 5.94 -11.87 15.56
C SER A 221 6.85 -11.62 16.78
N LEU A 222 6.25 -11.36 17.95
CA LEU A 222 6.96 -11.03 19.18
C LEU A 222 7.30 -12.24 20.06
N SER A 223 6.56 -13.35 19.93
CA SER A 223 6.67 -14.52 20.83
C SER A 223 7.05 -15.83 20.14
N CYS A 224 6.63 -16.04 18.89
CA CYS A 224 6.86 -17.29 18.14
C CYS A 224 7.97 -17.14 17.07
N GLY A 225 8.38 -15.92 16.77
CA GLY A 225 9.41 -15.61 15.78
C GLY A 225 10.84 -15.96 16.22
N LYS A 226 11.81 -15.58 15.38
CA LYS A 226 13.25 -15.74 15.66
C LYS A 226 13.67 -15.03 16.95
N PHE A 227 13.11 -13.86 17.21
CA PHE A 227 13.39 -13.06 18.40
C PHE A 227 12.19 -13.11 19.33
N LYS A 228 12.24 -14.00 20.32
CA LYS A 228 11.18 -14.18 21.33
C LYS A 228 11.27 -13.10 22.40
N LEU A 229 10.81 -11.89 22.09
CA LEU A 229 10.79 -10.74 23.02
C LEU A 229 9.73 -10.90 24.10
N VAL A 230 8.67 -11.65 23.81
CA VAL A 230 7.55 -11.95 24.72
C VAL A 230 7.49 -13.46 24.91
N LYS A 231 7.38 -13.92 26.17
CA LYS A 231 7.07 -15.31 26.51
C LYS A 231 5.58 -15.55 26.36
N LYS A 232 5.24 -16.70 25.79
CA LYS A 232 3.88 -17.15 25.54
C LYS A 232 3.62 -18.41 26.35
N THR A 233 2.44 -18.50 26.96
CA THR A 233 1.97 -19.69 27.65
C THR A 233 0.60 -20.11 27.11
N PRO A 234 0.42 -21.35 26.63
CA PRO A 234 1.42 -22.41 26.45
C PRO A 234 2.43 -22.13 25.31
N GLU A 235 3.66 -22.65 25.45
CA GLU A 235 4.70 -22.51 24.43
C GLU A 235 4.40 -23.41 23.21
N ASN A 236 3.96 -22.79 22.12
CA ASN A 236 3.78 -23.43 20.82
C ASN A 236 3.85 -22.39 19.69
N LYS A 237 3.69 -22.82 18.44
CA LYS A 237 3.86 -21.97 17.24
C LYS A 237 2.62 -21.15 16.86
N ASN A 238 1.47 -21.39 17.49
CA ASN A 238 0.19 -20.78 17.11
C ASN A 238 -0.27 -19.81 18.21
N ILE A 239 -0.96 -18.74 17.83
CA ILE A 239 -1.59 -17.82 18.80
C ILE A 239 -3.08 -18.17 18.92
N ALA A 240 -3.48 -18.63 20.10
CA ALA A 240 -4.86 -18.81 20.51
C ALA A 240 -5.34 -17.63 21.38
N THR A 241 -6.66 -17.42 21.42
CA THR A 241 -7.28 -16.35 22.22
C THR A 241 -7.28 -16.63 23.72
N THR A 242 -6.94 -17.86 24.12
CA THR A 242 -6.80 -18.29 25.52
C THR A 242 -5.37 -18.18 26.03
N ASP A 243 -4.43 -17.77 25.18
CA ASP A 243 -3.01 -17.70 25.53
C ASP A 243 -2.72 -16.48 26.42
N THR A 244 -1.67 -16.61 27.23
CA THR A 244 -1.13 -15.52 28.04
C THR A 244 0.30 -15.17 27.66
N PHE A 245 0.67 -13.91 27.92
CA PHE A 245 1.89 -13.30 27.42
C PHE A 245 2.58 -12.50 28.52
N GLN A 246 3.90 -12.57 28.58
CA GLN A 246 4.71 -11.80 29.53
C GLN A 246 6.03 -11.36 28.87
N ALA A 247 6.61 -10.25 29.31
CA ALA A 247 7.93 -9.83 28.84
C ALA A 247 8.99 -10.94 29.04
N ASN A 248 9.81 -11.21 28.02
CA ASN A 248 10.90 -12.19 28.15
C ASN A 248 12.15 -11.53 28.76
N LEU A 249 12.20 -11.38 30.08
CA LEU A 249 13.33 -10.74 30.80
C LEU A 249 14.69 -11.45 30.60
N THR A 250 14.67 -12.70 30.14
CA THR A 250 15.86 -13.53 29.87
C THR A 250 16.32 -13.47 28.42
N PHE A 251 15.71 -12.63 27.57
CA PHE A 251 16.06 -12.54 26.16
C PHE A 251 17.52 -12.13 25.94
N ALA A 252 18.17 -12.82 25.00
CA ALA A 252 19.52 -12.51 24.59
C ALA A 252 19.71 -12.72 23.08
N SER A 253 20.46 -11.80 22.48
CA SER A 253 20.94 -11.85 21.11
C SER A 253 22.39 -11.33 21.05
N PRO A 254 23.23 -11.87 20.15
CA PRO A 254 24.58 -11.35 19.92
C PRO A 254 24.58 -9.95 19.26
N MET A 255 23.50 -9.56 18.59
CA MET A 255 23.38 -8.27 17.91
C MET A 255 22.60 -7.27 18.76
N ARG A 256 23.06 -6.01 18.83
CA ARG A 256 22.35 -4.91 19.54
C ARG A 256 21.17 -4.34 18.76
N LYS A 257 21.28 -4.27 17.43
CA LYS A 257 20.22 -3.79 16.53
C LYS A 257 19.48 -4.99 15.94
N LEU A 258 18.18 -5.08 16.18
CA LEU A 258 17.36 -6.23 15.79
C LEU A 258 16.18 -5.77 14.95
N ARG A 259 16.04 -6.32 13.75
CA ARG A 259 14.82 -6.14 12.95
C ARG A 259 13.84 -7.26 13.24
N ILE A 260 12.66 -6.90 13.74
CA ILE A 260 11.63 -7.87 14.13
C ILE A 260 10.60 -7.96 13.00
N PRO A 261 10.63 -9.02 12.18
CA PRO A 261 9.71 -9.12 11.04
C PRO A 261 8.28 -9.40 11.51
N MET A 262 7.32 -8.72 10.91
CA MET A 262 5.90 -9.00 11.03
C MET A 262 5.32 -9.33 9.66
N ALA A 263 4.35 -10.24 9.62
CA ALA A 263 3.59 -10.50 8.40
C ALA A 263 2.83 -9.23 7.99
N SER A 264 2.92 -8.85 6.71
CA SER A 264 2.22 -7.67 6.19
C SER A 264 0.72 -7.79 6.37
N LEU A 265 0.06 -6.70 6.73
CA LEU A 265 -1.40 -6.62 6.78
C LEU A 265 -2.00 -6.35 5.40
N GLU A 266 -1.22 -5.80 4.48
CA GLU A 266 -1.68 -5.43 3.14
C GLU A 266 -1.76 -6.65 2.24
N GLU A 267 -2.92 -6.85 1.61
CA GLU A 267 -3.09 -7.87 0.60
C GLU A 267 -2.14 -7.60 -0.58
N SER A 268 -1.40 -8.62 -1.01
CA SER A 268 -0.40 -8.46 -2.07
C SER A 268 -1.00 -8.28 -3.47
N HIS A 269 -2.28 -8.60 -3.64
CA HIS A 269 -2.98 -8.58 -4.92
C HIS A 269 -4.49 -8.74 -4.68
N ASN A 270 -5.30 -7.73 -4.98
CA ASN A 270 -6.76 -7.90 -5.01
C ASN A 270 -7.25 -7.80 -6.47
N PRO A 271 -7.49 -8.94 -7.16
CA PRO A 271 -7.94 -8.92 -8.55
C PRO A 271 -9.28 -8.18 -8.72
N LYS A 272 -10.08 -8.10 -7.66
CA LYS A 272 -11.38 -7.44 -7.68
C LYS A 272 -11.27 -5.95 -8.00
N HIS A 273 -10.24 -5.27 -7.51
CA HIS A 273 -10.05 -3.85 -7.81
C HIS A 273 -9.80 -3.61 -9.31
N VAL A 274 -9.03 -4.49 -9.96
CA VAL A 274 -8.80 -4.40 -11.41
C VAL A 274 -10.12 -4.64 -12.17
N GLU A 275 -10.95 -5.58 -11.71
CA GLU A 275 -12.27 -5.83 -12.32
C GLU A 275 -13.26 -4.67 -12.14
N GLU A 276 -13.25 -4.01 -10.98
CA GLU A 276 -14.01 -2.80 -10.70
C GLU A 276 -13.57 -1.64 -11.60
N ASP A 277 -12.26 -1.38 -11.68
CA ASP A 277 -11.69 -0.34 -12.54
C ASP A 277 -12.01 -0.58 -14.02
N ARG A 278 -11.93 -1.85 -14.48
CA ARG A 278 -12.35 -2.23 -15.84
C ARG A 278 -13.83 -1.93 -16.09
N SER A 279 -14.69 -2.18 -15.10
CA SER A 279 -16.13 -1.92 -15.21
C SER A 279 -16.41 -0.42 -15.39
N ILE A 280 -15.74 0.43 -14.61
CA ILE A 280 -15.83 1.89 -14.71
C ILE A 280 -15.27 2.37 -16.06
N ALA A 281 -14.12 1.85 -16.48
CA ALA A 281 -13.51 2.19 -17.77
C ALA A 281 -14.42 1.83 -18.96
N ILE A 282 -15.10 0.68 -18.90
CA ILE A 282 -16.08 0.25 -19.91
C ILE A 282 -17.26 1.21 -19.97
N GLU A 283 -17.86 1.57 -18.82
CA GLU A 283 -18.96 2.55 -18.79
C GLU A 283 -18.53 3.90 -19.38
N ALA A 284 -17.37 4.41 -18.95
CA ALA A 284 -16.85 5.68 -19.44
C ALA A 284 -16.55 5.65 -20.95
N ALA A 285 -16.09 4.52 -21.49
CA ALA A 285 -15.90 4.34 -22.93
C ALA A 285 -17.24 4.36 -23.68
N ILE A 286 -18.23 3.59 -23.21
CA ILE A 286 -19.57 3.54 -23.82
C ILE A 286 -20.19 4.95 -23.87
N VAL A 287 -20.19 5.68 -22.75
CA VAL A 287 -20.76 7.03 -22.68
C VAL A 287 -20.05 7.98 -23.65
N ARG A 288 -18.72 7.92 -23.73
CA ARG A 288 -17.92 8.79 -24.62
C ARG A 288 -18.19 8.52 -26.09
N ILE A 289 -18.28 7.25 -26.48
CA ILE A 289 -18.63 6.82 -27.85
C ILE A 289 -20.05 7.27 -28.18
N MET A 290 -21.02 6.94 -27.34
CA MET A 290 -22.44 7.24 -27.59
C MET A 290 -22.71 8.75 -27.60
N LYS A 291 -22.03 9.53 -26.75
CA LYS A 291 -22.12 10.99 -26.77
C LYS A 291 -21.66 11.59 -28.11
N ALA A 292 -20.65 11.00 -28.74
CA ALA A 292 -20.11 11.44 -30.02
C ALA A 292 -20.93 10.96 -31.23
N ARG A 293 -21.36 9.69 -31.22
CA ARG A 293 -22.10 9.06 -32.33
C ARG A 293 -23.60 9.38 -32.32
N LYS A 294 -24.16 9.71 -31.14
CA LYS A 294 -25.59 9.88 -30.84
C LYS A 294 -26.44 8.62 -31.02
N THR A 295 -26.26 7.89 -32.11
CA THR A 295 -26.93 6.63 -32.40
C THR A 295 -25.91 5.62 -32.90
N LEU A 296 -25.94 4.38 -32.40
CA LEU A 296 -25.00 3.34 -32.82
C LEU A 296 -25.60 1.93 -32.67
N GLN A 297 -25.31 1.05 -33.63
CA GLN A 297 -25.72 -0.35 -33.54
C GLN A 297 -24.87 -1.13 -32.52
N HIS A 298 -25.45 -2.16 -31.92
CA HIS A 298 -24.81 -2.94 -30.86
C HIS A 298 -23.45 -3.52 -31.24
N GLN A 299 -23.32 -4.12 -32.43
CA GLN A 299 -22.05 -4.71 -32.88
C GLN A 299 -20.97 -3.63 -33.11
N GLN A 300 -21.37 -2.48 -33.65
CA GLN A 300 -20.47 -1.34 -33.85
C GLN A 300 -20.02 -0.75 -32.51
N LEU A 301 -20.93 -0.60 -31.55
CA LEU A 301 -20.61 -0.14 -30.20
C LEU A 301 -19.63 -1.08 -29.50
N ILE A 302 -19.87 -2.40 -29.55
CA ILE A 302 -18.94 -3.38 -28.99
C ILE A 302 -17.57 -3.26 -29.65
N SER A 303 -17.51 -3.15 -30.98
CA SER A 303 -16.25 -3.02 -31.72
C SER A 303 -15.48 -1.75 -31.34
N GLU A 304 -16.15 -0.60 -31.25
CA GLU A 304 -15.52 0.65 -30.83
C GLU A 304 -15.04 0.59 -29.36
N VAL A 305 -15.83 0.01 -28.45
CA VAL A 305 -15.42 -0.18 -27.05
C VAL A 305 -14.18 -1.08 -26.94
N LEU A 306 -14.14 -2.20 -27.68
CA LEU A 306 -12.99 -3.10 -27.71
C LEU A 306 -11.75 -2.42 -28.28
N SER A 307 -11.91 -1.61 -29.32
CA SER A 307 -10.81 -0.85 -29.92
C SER A 307 -10.28 0.23 -28.97
N GLN A 308 -11.16 0.96 -28.29
CA GLN A 308 -10.76 2.03 -27.37
C GLN A 308 -10.08 1.49 -26.11
N LEU A 309 -10.48 0.30 -25.65
CA LEU A 309 -9.97 -0.35 -24.44
C LEU A 309 -8.93 -1.43 -24.72
N ALA A 310 -8.22 -1.37 -25.87
CA ALA A 310 -7.19 -2.34 -26.28
C ALA A 310 -6.03 -2.53 -25.27
N PHE A 311 -5.99 -1.71 -24.23
CA PHE A 311 -5.08 -1.81 -23.09
C PHE A 311 -5.35 -3.03 -22.17
N PHE A 312 -6.56 -3.58 -22.23
CA PHE A 312 -6.94 -4.88 -21.67
C PHE A 312 -7.90 -5.57 -22.64
N ARG A 313 -8.37 -6.79 -22.32
CA ARG A 313 -9.43 -7.43 -23.11
C ARG A 313 -10.77 -7.37 -22.37
N PRO A 314 -11.67 -6.40 -22.67
CA PRO A 314 -12.99 -6.36 -22.06
C PRO A 314 -13.78 -7.64 -22.34
N ASN A 315 -14.42 -8.18 -21.31
CA ASN A 315 -15.35 -9.29 -21.49
C ASN A 315 -16.65 -8.77 -22.17
N PRO A 316 -17.05 -9.30 -23.35
CA PRO A 316 -18.28 -8.85 -24.03
C PRO A 316 -19.54 -8.95 -23.17
N LYS A 317 -19.61 -9.96 -22.27
CA LYS A 317 -20.73 -10.09 -21.32
C LYS A 317 -20.78 -8.92 -20.34
N LEU A 318 -19.62 -8.43 -19.91
CA LEU A 318 -19.52 -7.27 -19.02
C LEU A 318 -19.93 -5.99 -19.75
N ILE A 319 -19.49 -5.79 -21.00
CA ILE A 319 -19.92 -4.66 -21.84
C ILE A 319 -21.46 -4.65 -21.93
N LYS A 320 -22.09 -5.79 -22.26
CA LYS A 320 -23.54 -5.89 -22.32
C LYS A 320 -24.20 -5.49 -20.99
N ARG A 321 -23.73 -6.02 -19.85
CA ARG A 321 -24.26 -5.66 -18.52
C ARG A 321 -24.12 -4.16 -18.23
N ARG A 322 -23.03 -3.53 -18.68
CA ARG A 322 -22.81 -2.08 -18.51
C ARG A 322 -23.72 -1.22 -19.40
N ILE A 323 -24.04 -1.69 -20.61
CA ILE A 323 -25.03 -1.04 -21.47
C ILE A 323 -26.41 -1.04 -20.79
N GLU A 324 -26.89 -2.19 -20.28
CA GLU A 324 -28.18 -2.24 -19.59
C GLU A 324 -28.20 -1.29 -18.37
N ALA A 325 -27.13 -1.27 -17.56
CA ALA A 325 -27.02 -0.36 -16.44
C ALA A 325 -26.98 1.15 -16.84
N LEU A 326 -26.55 1.47 -18.07
CA LEU A 326 -26.61 2.82 -18.61
C LEU A 326 -28.01 3.17 -19.14
N ILE A 327 -28.78 2.18 -19.58
CA ILE A 327 -30.19 2.35 -19.95
C ILE A 327 -31.03 2.59 -18.70
N ASP A 328 -30.84 1.79 -17.65
CA ASP A 328 -31.56 1.94 -16.38
C ASP A 328 -31.31 3.31 -15.71
N ARG A 329 -30.17 3.95 -16.02
CA ARG A 329 -29.79 5.30 -15.55
C ARG A 329 -30.10 6.40 -16.56
N GLU A 330 -30.86 6.09 -17.62
CA GLU A 330 -31.31 7.05 -18.63
C GLU A 330 -30.16 7.77 -19.39
N TYR A 331 -28.98 7.18 -19.46
CA TYR A 331 -27.90 7.66 -20.34
C TYR A 331 -28.09 7.22 -21.79
N LEU A 332 -28.71 6.06 -21.97
CA LEU A 332 -28.98 5.42 -23.26
C LEU A 332 -30.42 4.95 -23.30
N GLU A 333 -30.97 4.83 -24.50
CA GLU A 333 -32.21 4.09 -24.76
C GLU A 333 -32.03 3.17 -25.97
N ARG A 334 -32.93 2.19 -26.10
CA ARG A 334 -33.04 1.40 -27.32
C ARG A 334 -33.92 2.15 -28.31
N ASP A 335 -33.53 2.12 -29.58
CA ASP A 335 -34.35 2.71 -30.62
C ASP A 335 -35.71 1.99 -30.72
N PRO A 336 -36.84 2.71 -30.83
CA PRO A 336 -38.18 2.11 -30.91
C PRO A 336 -38.35 1.14 -32.08
N ASP A 337 -37.66 1.42 -33.19
CA ASP A 337 -37.77 0.65 -34.44
C ASP A 337 -36.74 -0.49 -34.51
N SER A 338 -35.72 -0.47 -33.65
CA SER A 338 -34.66 -1.48 -33.63
C SER A 338 -34.05 -1.72 -32.26
N THR A 339 -34.35 -2.89 -31.67
CA THR A 339 -33.77 -3.33 -30.40
C THR A 339 -32.26 -3.53 -30.42
N THR A 340 -31.63 -3.46 -31.59
CA THR A 340 -30.17 -3.59 -31.77
C THR A 340 -29.46 -2.25 -31.90
N THR A 341 -30.21 -1.15 -31.87
CA THR A 341 -29.69 0.21 -32.00
C THR A 341 -29.90 0.96 -30.68
N TYR A 342 -28.87 1.68 -30.24
CA TYR A 342 -28.93 2.52 -29.04
C TYR A 342 -28.90 4.00 -29.42
N ARG A 343 -29.60 4.83 -28.65
CA ARG A 343 -29.57 6.30 -28.74
C ARG A 343 -29.07 6.89 -27.43
N TYR A 344 -28.32 7.97 -27.51
CA TYR A 344 -27.79 8.70 -26.36
C TYR A 344 -28.77 9.79 -25.90
N LEU A 345 -29.06 9.84 -24.60
CA LEU A 345 -30.12 10.67 -24.01
C LEU A 345 -29.62 11.95 -23.31
N ALA A 346 -28.36 11.97 -22.86
CA ALA A 346 -27.83 13.01 -21.97
C ALA A 346 -27.03 14.14 -22.66
#